data_AF-A0A7J4AZ00-F1
#
_entry.id   AF-A0A7J4AZ00-F1
#
_cell.length_a   1.000
_cell.length_b   1.000
_cell.length_c   1.000
_cell.angle_alpha   90.00
_cell.angle_beta   90.00
_cell.angle_gamma   90.00
#
_symmetry.space_group_name_H-M   'P 1'
#
loop_
_entity.id
_entity.type
_entity.pdbx_description
1 polymer ?
#
loop_
_entity_poly.entity_id
_entity_poly.type
_entity_poly.pdbx_seq_one_letter_code
_entity_poly.pdbx_strand_id
1 'polypeptide(L)' 'MMKTKVETVTEISAIRTVSEKNVVQAIGLWKTYKSGGKQIIALQGVSFSVKEGEIVCLLGPNGAGKTTLV' A
#
# COMPACT_ATOMS: atom_id res chain seq x y z
N MET A 1 34.18 34.46 -24.26
CA MET A 1 33.61 34.55 -22.90
C MET A 1 33.14 33.15 -22.51
N MET A 2 33.59 32.68 -21.35
CA MET A 2 33.56 31.28 -20.93
C MET A 2 32.15 30.74 -20.69
N LYS A 3 32.04 29.42 -20.93
CA LYS A 3 30.85 28.56 -20.86
C LYS A 3 30.25 28.51 -19.45
N THR A 4 28.93 28.43 -19.35
CA THR A 4 28.29 27.55 -18.35
C THR A 4 26.95 27.06 -18.90
N LYS A 5 27.00 25.91 -19.58
CA LYS A 5 25.82 25.10 -19.85
C LYS A 5 25.48 24.46 -18.50
N VAL A 6 24.31 24.78 -17.95
CA VAL A 6 23.77 24.05 -16.81
C VAL A 6 23.38 22.68 -17.36
N GLU A 7 24.29 21.72 -17.23
CA GLU A 7 23.99 20.33 -17.49
C GLU A 7 23.27 19.81 -16.25
N THR A 8 21.93 19.86 -16.31
CA THR A 8 21.08 19.21 -15.33
C THR A 8 21.48 17.75 -15.30
N VAL A 9 22.01 17.29 -14.17
CA VAL A 9 22.42 15.91 -13.93
C VAL A 9 21.22 15.01 -14.24
N THR A 10 21.26 14.37 -15.41
CA THR A 10 20.19 13.52 -15.97
C THR A 10 20.37 12.06 -15.52
N GLU A 11 21.03 11.84 -14.37
CA GLU A 11 21.34 10.52 -13.83
C GLU A 11 20.73 10.30 -12.44
N ILE A 12 19.42 10.54 -12.32
CA ILE A 12 18.60 9.81 -11.35
C ILE A 12 17.40 9.21 -12.10
N SER A 13 17.67 8.40 -13.12
CA SER A 13 16.66 7.78 -14.00
C SER A 13 15.94 6.56 -13.38
N ALA A 14 16.13 6.29 -12.08
CA ALA A 14 15.61 5.09 -11.45
C ALA A 14 14.78 5.32 -10.16
N ILE A 15 14.32 6.55 -9.89
CA ILE A 15 13.25 6.72 -8.88
C ILE A 15 11.96 6.27 -9.56
N ARG A 16 11.47 5.08 -9.20
CA ARG A 16 10.14 4.62 -9.63
C ARG A 16 9.10 5.63 -9.15
N THR A 17 8.52 6.38 -10.07
CA THR A 17 7.42 7.30 -9.76
C THR A 17 6.15 6.50 -9.46
N VAL A 18 5.48 6.83 -8.35
CA VAL A 18 4.14 6.30 -8.06
C VAL A 18 3.14 6.94 -9.02
N SER A 19 2.37 6.12 -9.74
CA SER A 19 1.33 6.57 -10.68
C SER A 19 0.01 6.82 -9.95
N GLU A 20 -0.83 7.73 -10.44
CA GLU A 20 -2.15 8.03 -9.85
C GLU A 20 -3.18 6.90 -9.99
N LYS A 21 -2.87 5.87 -10.78
CA LYS A 21 -3.75 4.73 -10.98
C LYS A 21 -3.74 3.81 -9.76
N ASN A 22 -4.91 3.61 -9.16
CA ASN A 22 -5.10 2.57 -8.14
C ASN A 22 -5.02 1.17 -8.77
N VAL A 23 -4.15 0.31 -8.25
CA VAL A 23 -3.99 -1.10 -8.67
C VAL A 23 -4.63 -2.06 -7.66
N VAL A 24 -4.79 -1.64 -6.41
CA VAL A 24 -5.57 -2.36 -5.39
C VAL A 24 -6.54 -1.38 -4.76
N GLN A 25 -7.78 -1.79 -4.51
CA GLN A 25 -8.77 -1.00 -3.81
C GLN A 25 -9.66 -1.90 -2.95
N ALA A 26 -9.84 -1.53 -1.69
CA ALA A 26 -10.82 -2.11 -0.78
C ALA A 26 -11.67 -0.98 -0.18
N ILE A 27 -12.98 -1.21 -0.13
CA ILE A 27 -13.95 -0.24 0.41
C ILE A 27 -14.81 -0.99 1.42
N GLY A 28 -14.74 -0.57 2.67
CA GLY A 28 -15.57 -1.09 3.76
C GLY A 28 -15.45 -2.61 3.95
N LEU A 29 -14.24 -3.18 3.84
CA LEU A 29 -14.03 -4.63 3.89
C LEU A 29 -14.31 -5.19 5.29
N TRP A 30 -15.18 -6.19 5.34
CA TRP A 30 -15.46 -6.97 6.54
C TRP A 30 -15.04 -8.42 6.35
N LYS A 31 -14.49 -9.02 7.40
CA LYS A 31 -14.20 -10.45 7.43
C LYS A 31 -14.40 -11.00 8.84
N THR A 32 -15.23 -12.04 8.95
CA THR A 32 -15.46 -12.76 10.18
C THR A 32 -15.13 -14.23 9.97
N TYR A 33 -14.43 -14.84 10.93
CA TYR A 33 -14.19 -16.28 11.00
C TYR A 33 -15.03 -16.89 12.12
N LYS A 34 -15.33 -18.18 11.98
CA LYS A 34 -15.93 -19.01 13.04
C LYS A 34 -14.86 -19.97 13.54
N SER A 35 -14.59 -19.96 14.83
CA SER A 35 -13.65 -20.88 15.47
C SER A 35 -14.13 -21.24 16.87
N GLY A 36 -14.17 -22.54 17.20
CA GLY A 36 -14.59 -23.03 18.52
C GLY A 36 -15.98 -22.53 18.97
N GLY A 37 -16.92 -22.39 18.04
CA GLY A 37 -18.26 -21.85 18.32
C GLY A 37 -18.34 -20.33 18.51
N LYS A 38 -17.22 -19.61 18.48
CA LYS A 38 -17.15 -18.15 18.57
C LYS A 38 -16.97 -17.51 17.21
N GLN A 39 -17.51 -16.30 17.05
CA GLN A 39 -17.23 -15.45 15.89
C GLN A 39 -16.07 -14.51 16.21
N ILE A 40 -15.11 -14.44 15.30
CA ILE A 40 -13.94 -13.55 15.39
C ILE A 40 -14.01 -12.59 14.22
N ILE A 41 -14.20 -11.31 14.52
CA ILE A 41 -14.16 -10.23 13.52
C ILE A 41 -12.68 -9.96 13.24
N ALA A 42 -12.21 -10.38 12.07
CA ALA A 42 -10.83 -10.21 11.64
C ALA A 42 -10.61 -8.90 10.88
N LEU A 43 -11.61 -8.42 10.14
CA LEU A 43 -11.62 -7.10 9.50
C LEU A 43 -12.99 -6.45 9.72
N GLN A 44 -12.99 -5.15 10.03
CA GLN A 44 -14.19 -4.38 10.34
C GLN A 44 -14.20 -3.06 9.56
N GLY A 45 -14.85 -3.03 8.40
CA GLY A 45 -15.02 -1.81 7.59
C GLY A 45 -13.72 -1.23 7.03
N VAL A 46 -12.71 -2.05 6.77
CA VAL A 46 -11.37 -1.59 6.34
C VAL A 46 -11.42 -1.07 4.90
N SER A 47 -10.94 0.17 4.69
CA SER A 47 -10.86 0.78 3.36
C SER A 47 -9.44 1.26 3.08
N PHE A 48 -8.89 0.88 1.93
CA PHE A 48 -7.56 1.32 1.49
C PHE A 48 -7.43 1.23 -0.03
N SER A 49 -6.44 1.92 -0.58
CA SER A 49 -6.05 1.82 -1.99
C SER A 49 -4.53 1.78 -2.09
N VAL A 50 -4.02 1.08 -3.10
CA VAL A 50 -2.59 1.06 -3.44
C VAL A 50 -2.46 1.54 -4.87
N LYS A 51 -1.61 2.55 -5.07
CA LYS A 51 -1.27 3.12 -6.36
C LYS A 51 -0.23 2.29 -7.11
N GLU A 52 -0.23 2.38 -8.43
CA GLU A 52 0.75 1.69 -9.27
C GLU A 52 2.17 2.19 -8.95
N GLY A 53 3.06 1.27 -8.57
CA GLY A 53 4.43 1.60 -8.14
C GLY A 53 4.57 1.98 -6.65
N GLU A 54 3.48 2.02 -5.89
CA GLU A 54 3.49 2.26 -4.45
C GLU A 54 3.94 1.01 -3.68
N ILE A 55 4.76 1.20 -2.64
CA ILE A 55 5.14 0.16 -1.69
C ILE A 55 4.45 0.44 -0.37
N VAL A 56 3.59 -0.48 0.07
CA VAL A 56 2.84 -0.37 1.32
C VAL A 56 3.29 -1.45 2.30
N CYS A 57 3.48 -1.06 3.56
CA CYS A 57 3.75 -1.99 4.65
C CYS A 57 2.56 -2.03 5.61
N LEU A 58 2.08 -3.24 5.90
CA LEU A 58 0.99 -3.45 6.86
C LEU A 58 1.59 -3.83 8.23
N LEU A 59 1.45 -2.92 9.20
CA LEU A 59 2.02 -3.06 10.55
C LEU A 59 0.94 -3.22 11.61
N GLY A 60 1.27 -3.89 12.71
CA GLY A 60 0.37 -4.08 13.86
C GLY A 60 0.65 -5.35 14.66
N PRO A 61 0.03 -5.51 15.84
CA PRO A 61 0.24 -6.66 16.73
C PRO A 61 -0.32 -7.97 16.13
N ASN A 62 0.05 -9.11 16.73
CA ASN A 62 -0.51 -10.42 16.36
C ASN A 62 -2.04 -10.41 16.58
N GLY A 63 -2.78 -10.95 15.61
CA GLY A 63 -4.25 -10.95 15.64
C GLY A 63 -4.93 -9.68 15.10
N ALA A 64 -4.19 -8.64 14.69
CA ALA A 64 -4.77 -7.40 14.14
C ALA A 64 -5.41 -7.53 12.75
N GLY A 65 -5.52 -8.74 12.18
CA GLY A 65 -6.11 -8.95 10.86
C GLY A 65 -5.16 -8.78 9.67
N LYS A 66 -3.85 -8.61 9.91
CA LYS A 66 -2.87 -8.37 8.83
C LYS A 66 -2.82 -9.47 7.77
N THR A 67 -2.63 -10.72 8.19
CA THR A 67 -2.68 -11.90 7.31
C THR A 67 -4.07 -12.15 6.74
N THR A 68 -5.12 -11.57 7.34
CA THR A 68 -6.47 -11.62 6.76
C THR A 68 -6.63 -10.61 5.62
N LEU A 69 -5.85 -9.53 5.62
CA LEU A 69 -5.93 -8.46 4.63
C LEU A 69 -5.13 -8.76 3.34
N VAL A 70 -4.12 -9.65 3.41
CA VAL A 70 -3.21 -9.99 2.30
C VAL A 70 -3.36 -11.42 1.80
#